data_AF-A0A9E0WII4-F1
#
_entry.id   AF-A0A9E0WII4-F1
#
_cell.length_a   1.000
_cell.length_b   1.000
_cell.length_c   1.000
_cell.angle_alpha   90.00
_cell.angle_beta   90.00
_cell.angle_gamma   90.00
#
_symmetry.space_group_name_H-M   'P 1'
#
loop_
_entity.id
_entity.type
_entity.pdbx_description
1 polymer ?
#
loop_
_entity_poly.entity_id
_entity_poly.type
_entity_poly.pdbx_seq_one_letter_code
_entity_poly.pdbx_strand_id
1 'polypeptide(L)'
;MLKMPSSITGLVSHPLSGDTVLQHEIAAEQASSLGHAGRRVEKALARLAEADESDVEARDRLLHAAADAVHGYFIQRELCGMRRHDDVIKDMAIPGRVLARLGAT
;
A
#
# COMPACT_ATOMS: atom_id res chain seq x y z
N MET A 1 10.49 -32.67 55.21
CA MET A 1 10.83 -31.78 54.07
C MET A 1 9.64 -31.76 53.14
N LEU A 2 8.92 -30.63 53.05
CA LEU A 2 7.70 -30.51 52.25
C LEU A 2 8.11 -30.22 50.79
N LYS A 3 7.78 -31.12 49.87
CA LYS A 3 8.05 -30.98 48.44
C LYS A 3 6.85 -30.29 47.78
N MET A 4 7.06 -29.09 47.23
CA MET A 4 6.02 -28.36 46.49
C MET A 4 5.74 -29.06 45.15
N PRO A 5 4.48 -29.31 44.79
CA PRO A 5 4.13 -29.88 43.50
C PRO A 5 4.35 -28.84 42.39
N SER A 6 5.09 -29.25 41.37
CA SER A 6 5.19 -28.51 40.11
C SER A 6 3.87 -28.62 39.36
N SER A 7 3.39 -27.46 38.90
CA SER A 7 2.37 -27.27 37.85
C SER A 7 0.90 -27.44 38.26
N ILE A 8 0.23 -26.30 38.47
CA ILE A 8 -1.19 -26.11 38.15
C ILE A 8 -1.29 -25.07 37.04
N THR A 9 -1.53 -25.59 35.85
CA THR A 9 -2.35 -25.07 34.75
C THR A 9 -3.36 -23.98 35.14
N GLY A 10 -3.44 -22.92 34.32
CA GLY A 10 -4.68 -22.14 34.24
C GLY A 10 -4.52 -20.74 33.65
N LEU A 11 -4.54 -20.63 32.31
CA LEU A 11 -5.22 -19.55 31.58
C LEU A 11 -5.11 -18.15 32.19
N VAL A 12 -3.91 -17.57 32.23
CA VAL A 12 -3.87 -16.13 31.94
C VAL A 12 -4.09 -16.01 30.44
N SER A 13 -5.37 -15.95 30.06
CA SER A 13 -5.76 -15.13 28.93
C SER A 13 -5.06 -13.80 29.18
N HIS A 14 -3.94 -13.55 28.51
CA HIS A 14 -3.48 -12.18 28.45
C HIS A 14 -4.63 -11.46 27.76
N PRO A 15 -5.39 -10.59 28.45
CA PRO A 15 -6.24 -9.67 27.70
C PRO A 15 -5.28 -9.03 26.69
N LEU A 16 -5.63 -9.03 25.40
CA LEU A 16 -4.83 -8.40 24.36
C LEU A 16 -4.28 -7.10 24.94
N SER A 17 -2.98 -7.08 25.26
CA SER A 17 -2.37 -5.94 25.94
C SER A 17 -2.69 -4.70 25.09
N GLY A 18 -2.90 -3.53 25.71
CA GLY A 18 -3.26 -2.32 24.95
C GLY A 18 -2.33 -2.06 23.76
N ASP A 19 -1.05 -2.41 23.90
CA ASP A 19 -0.07 -2.43 22.80
C ASP A 19 -0.47 -3.35 21.64
N THR A 20 -0.86 -4.61 21.90
CA THR A 20 -1.29 -5.55 20.84
C THR A 20 -2.54 -5.09 20.10
N VAL A 21 -3.49 -4.46 20.80
CA VAL A 21 -4.70 -3.88 20.17
C VAL A 21 -4.30 -2.71 19.27
N LEU A 22 -3.44 -1.81 19.76
CA LEU A 22 -2.94 -0.67 18.99
C LEU A 22 -2.17 -1.12 17.74
N GLN A 23 -1.28 -2.12 17.85
CA GLN A 23 -0.56 -2.66 16.69
C GLN A 23 -1.53 -3.25 15.64
N HIS A 24 -2.59 -3.93 16.08
CA HIS A 24 -3.60 -4.47 15.19
C HIS A 24 -4.37 -3.35 14.46
N GLU A 25 -4.76 -2.28 15.16
CA GLU A 25 -5.43 -1.12 14.56
C GLU A 25 -4.54 -0.39 13.56
N ILE A 26 -3.25 -0.20 13.89
CA ILE A 26 -2.27 0.39 12.97
C ILE A 26 -2.13 -0.47 11.72
N ALA A 27 -2.01 -1.80 11.87
CA ALA A 27 -1.91 -2.70 10.73
C ALA A 27 -3.17 -2.68 9.86
N ALA A 28 -4.36 -2.62 10.48
CA ALA A 28 -5.63 -2.51 9.77
C ALA A 28 -5.73 -1.19 8.98
N GLU A 29 -5.34 -0.07 9.58
CA GLU A 29 -5.33 1.23 8.92
C GLU A 29 -4.30 1.27 7.78
N GLN A 30 -3.09 0.72 7.99
CA GLN A 30 -2.07 0.59 6.94
C GLN A 30 -2.60 -0.20 5.74
N ALA A 31 -3.26 -1.34 5.99
CA ALA A 31 -3.85 -2.17 4.94
C ALA A 31 -4.98 -1.43 4.20
N SER A 32 -5.85 -0.73 4.92
CA SER A 32 -6.92 0.10 4.36
C SER A 32 -6.38 1.21 3.46
N SER A 33 -5.43 1.99 3.98
CA SER A 33 -4.75 3.09 3.29
C SER A 33 -4.01 2.62 2.05
N LEU A 34 -3.30 1.48 2.13
CA LEU A 34 -2.63 0.86 0.99
C LEU A 34 -3.62 0.42 -0.09
N GLY A 35 -4.71 -0.24 0.30
CA GLY A 35 -5.76 -0.67 -0.63
C GLY A 35 -6.45 0.52 -1.31
N HIS A 36 -6.69 1.61 -0.58
CA HIS A 36 -7.24 2.84 -1.16
C HIS A 36 -6.28 3.47 -2.18
N ALA A 37 -4.98 3.57 -1.84
CA ALA A 37 -3.97 4.10 -2.74
C ALA A 37 -3.85 3.26 -4.03
N GLY A 38 -3.86 1.92 -3.92
CA GLY A 38 -3.86 1.02 -5.08
C GLY A 38 -5.06 1.25 -6.01
N ARG A 39 -6.28 1.33 -5.48
CA ARG A 39 -7.49 1.62 -6.28
C ARG A 39 -7.43 2.98 -6.98
N ARG A 40 -6.78 3.98 -6.38
CA ARG A 40 -6.56 5.27 -7.06
C ARG A 40 -5.62 5.13 -8.25
N VAL A 41 -4.57 4.33 -8.14
CA VAL A 41 -3.67 4.02 -9.26
C VAL A 41 -4.43 3.33 -10.38
N GLU A 42 -5.17 2.25 -10.07
CA GLU A 42 -5.99 1.52 -11.05
C GLU A 42 -6.90 2.46 -11.83
N LYS A 43 -7.64 3.32 -11.11
CA LYS A 43 -8.55 4.29 -11.72
C LYS A 43 -7.81 5.33 -12.58
N ALA A 44 -6.66 5.82 -12.12
CA ALA A 44 -5.91 6.83 -12.86
C ALA A 44 -5.28 6.24 -14.14
N LEU A 45 -4.75 5.02 -14.07
CA LEU A 45 -4.21 4.30 -15.22
C LEU A 45 -5.30 3.95 -16.24
N ALA A 46 -6.47 3.49 -15.80
CA ALA A 46 -7.61 3.24 -16.68
C ALA A 46 -8.02 4.50 -17.44
N ARG A 47 -8.18 5.63 -16.74
CA ARG A 47 -8.51 6.92 -17.38
C ARG A 47 -7.44 7.39 -18.37
N LEU A 48 -6.17 7.17 -18.06
CA LEU A 48 -5.07 7.49 -18.97
C LEU A 48 -5.06 6.57 -20.21
N ALA A 49 -5.46 5.32 -20.06
CA ALA A 49 -5.55 4.37 -21.18
C ALA A 49 -6.74 4.68 -22.11
N GLU A 50 -7.84 5.19 -21.56
CA GLU A 50 -9.05 5.60 -22.29
C GLU A 50 -8.96 7.03 -22.88
N ALA A 51 -7.86 7.74 -22.65
CA ALA A 51 -7.70 9.11 -23.11
C ALA A 51 -7.67 9.21 -24.64
N ASP A 52 -8.39 10.19 -25.20
CA ASP A 52 -8.32 10.52 -26.63
C ASP A 52 -6.89 10.95 -27.00
N GLU A 53 -6.31 10.32 -28.02
CA GLU A 53 -4.96 10.63 -28.48
C GLU A 53 -4.85 11.99 -29.16
N SER A 54 -5.95 12.53 -29.68
CA SER A 54 -5.99 13.83 -30.34
C SER A 54 -6.02 15.01 -29.36
N ASP A 55 -6.51 14.80 -28.14
CA ASP A 55 -6.51 15.81 -27.07
C ASP A 55 -5.25 15.70 -26.21
N VAL A 56 -4.18 16.31 -26.73
CA VAL A 56 -2.85 16.30 -26.11
C VAL A 56 -2.88 16.88 -24.69
N GLU A 57 -3.63 17.95 -24.46
CA GLU A 57 -3.70 18.60 -23.15
C GLU A 57 -4.44 17.74 -22.12
N ALA A 58 -5.58 17.14 -22.49
CA ALA A 58 -6.29 16.24 -21.61
C ALA A 58 -5.44 15.01 -21.28
N ARG A 59 -4.75 14.45 -22.27
CA ARG A 59 -3.84 13.33 -22.06
C ARG A 59 -2.69 13.70 -21.12
N ASP A 60 -2.14 14.90 -21.24
CA ASP A 60 -1.06 15.37 -20.38
C ASP A 60 -1.50 15.49 -18.91
N ARG A 61 -2.69 16.05 -18.67
CA ARG A 61 -3.31 16.13 -17.35
C ARG A 61 -3.57 14.75 -16.75
N LEU A 62 -4.07 13.80 -17.55
CA LEU A 62 -4.30 12.42 -17.11
C LEU A 62 -2.99 11.70 -16.81
N LEU A 63 -1.94 11.95 -17.59
CA LEU A 63 -0.62 11.39 -17.34
C LEU A 63 0.00 11.94 -16.05
N HIS A 64 -0.23 13.22 -15.73
CA HIS A 64 0.19 13.81 -14.45
C HIS A 64 -0.58 13.19 -13.28
N ALA A 65 -1.90 13.09 -13.39
CA ALA A 65 -2.74 12.46 -12.37
C ALA A 65 -2.37 10.98 -12.12
N ALA A 66 -1.99 10.24 -13.17
CA ALA A 66 -1.48 8.89 -13.03
C ALA A 66 -0.13 8.84 -12.31
N ALA A 67 0.79 9.75 -12.63
CA ALA A 67 2.08 9.86 -11.95
C ALA A 67 1.89 10.16 -10.45
N ASP A 68 1.06 11.15 -10.10
CA ASP A 68 0.78 11.50 -8.70
C ASP A 68 0.17 10.32 -7.93
N ALA A 69 -0.78 9.60 -8.53
CA ALA A 69 -1.39 8.43 -7.91
C ALA A 69 -0.35 7.32 -7.66
N VAL A 70 0.50 7.03 -8.64
CA VAL A 70 1.56 6.02 -8.52
C VAL A 70 2.60 6.43 -7.46
N HIS A 71 3.01 7.70 -7.44
CA HIS A 71 3.96 8.20 -6.45
C HIS A 71 3.43 8.03 -5.02
N GLY A 72 2.19 8.46 -4.78
CA GLY A 72 1.55 8.31 -3.47
C GLY A 72 1.39 6.85 -3.06
N TYR A 73 1.15 5.95 -4.02
CA TYR A 73 1.08 4.52 -3.74
C TYR A 73 2.43 3.88 -3.42
N PHE A 74 3.51 4.28 -4.11
CA PHE A 74 4.86 3.84 -3.78
C PHE A 74 5.28 4.28 -2.38
N ILE A 75 5.00 5.54 -2.02
CA ILE A 75 5.24 6.04 -0.66
C ILE A 75 4.47 5.18 0.36
N GLN A 76 3.18 4.91 0.12
CA GLN A 76 2.37 4.08 1.02
C GLN A 76 2.94 2.66 1.15
N ARG A 77 3.43 2.07 0.04
CA ARG A 77 4.10 0.76 0.06
C ARG A 77 5.35 0.77 0.91
N GLU A 78 6.18 1.80 0.77
CA GLU A 78 7.42 1.95 1.53
C GLU A 78 7.16 2.13 3.03
N LEU A 79 6.12 2.89 3.40
CA LEU A 79 5.66 3.04 4.79
C LEU A 79 5.17 1.72 5.39
N CYS A 80 4.64 0.81 4.55
CA CYS A 80 4.27 -0.55 4.94
C CYS A 80 5.43 -1.57 4.81
N GLY A 81 6.66 -1.11 4.54
CA GLY A 81 7.87 -1.96 4.44
C GLY A 81 8.12 -2.62 3.08
N MET A 82 7.28 -2.36 2.07
CA MET A 82 7.40 -2.93 0.72
C MET A 82 8.18 -1.98 -0.20
N ARG A 83 9.52 -2.05 -0.15
CA ARG A 83 10.39 -1.09 -0.87
C ARG A 83 10.75 -1.48 -2.31
N ARG A 84 10.54 -2.74 -2.70
CA ARG A 84 10.78 -3.18 -4.09
C ARG A 84 9.50 -2.93 -4.90
N HIS A 85 9.63 -2.20 -6.00
CA HIS A 85 8.48 -1.78 -6.82
C HIS A 85 8.34 -2.57 -8.14
N ASP A 86 9.34 -3.37 -8.53
CA ASP A 86 9.35 -4.08 -9.83
C ASP A 86 8.10 -4.94 -10.04
N ASP A 87 7.72 -5.72 -9.03
CA ASP A 87 6.57 -6.62 -9.12
C ASP A 87 5.27 -5.84 -9.30
N VAL A 88 5.09 -4.76 -8.54
CA VAL A 88 3.86 -3.96 -8.64
C VAL A 88 3.79 -3.10 -9.90
N ILE A 89 4.93 -2.63 -10.39
CA ILE A 89 5.02 -1.95 -11.69
C ILE A 89 4.50 -2.88 -12.79
N LYS A 90 4.90 -4.15 -12.75
CA LYS A 90 4.45 -5.17 -13.69
C LYS A 90 2.98 -5.53 -13.48
N ASP A 91 2.57 -5.83 -12.25
CA ASP A 91 1.22 -6.30 -11.92
C ASP A 91 0.14 -5.25 -12.25
N MET A 92 0.43 -3.97 -12.02
CA MET A 92 -0.48 -2.86 -12.35
C MET A 92 -0.29 -2.32 -13.77
N ALA A 93 0.62 -2.90 -14.56
CA ALA A 93 0.96 -2.46 -15.91
C ALA A 93 1.27 -0.95 -16.00
N ILE A 94 2.07 -0.43 -15.06
CA ILE A 94 2.37 1.01 -14.99
C ILE A 94 3.17 1.43 -16.24
N PRO A 95 2.66 2.35 -17.07
CA PRO A 95 3.35 2.75 -18.29
C PRO A 95 4.68 3.44 -18.00
N GLY A 96 5.70 3.18 -18.82
CA GLY A 96 7.01 3.84 -18.69
C GLY A 96 6.94 5.37 -18.70
N ARG A 97 6.00 5.95 -19.46
CA ARG A 97 5.74 7.41 -19.47
C ARG A 97 5.26 7.96 -18.11
N VAL A 98 4.60 7.13 -17.30
CA VAL A 98 4.20 7.48 -15.93
C VAL A 98 5.42 7.43 -15.03
N LEU A 99 6.22 6.36 -15.12
CA LEU A 99 7.46 6.20 -14.33
C LEU A 99 8.49 7.30 -14.63
N ALA A 100 8.63 7.70 -15.88
CA ALA A 100 9.52 8.78 -16.30
C ALA A 100 9.20 10.12 -15.60
N ARG A 101 7.94 10.35 -15.21
CA ARG A 101 7.55 11.56 -14.44
C ARG A 101 7.93 11.49 -12.97
N LEU A 102 8.24 10.31 -12.46
CA LEU A 102 8.63 10.09 -11.07
C LEU A 102 10.14 10.24 -10.85
N GLY A 103 10.91 10.45 -11.93
CA GLY A 103 12.37 10.47 -11.88
C GLY A 103 13.01 9.07 -11.86
N ALA A 104 12.23 8.01 -12.09
CA ALA A 104 12.74 6.66 -12.31
C ALA A 104 13.11 6.49 -13.79
N THR A 105 14.39 6.71 -14.12
CA THR A 105 15.00 6.33 -15.40
C THR A 105 15.85 5.08 -15.24
#